data_AF-A0A3D2CQB4-F1
#
_entry.id   AF-A0A3D2CQB4-F1
#
_cell.length_a   1.000
_cell.length_b   1.000
_cell.length_c   1.000
_cell.angle_alpha   90.00
_cell.angle_beta   90.00
_cell.angle_gamma   90.00
#
_symmetry.space_group_name_H-M   'P 1'
#
loop_
_entity.id
_entity.type
_entity.pdbx_description
1 polymer ?
#
loop_
_entity_poly.entity_id
_entity_poly.type
_entity_poly.pdbx_seq_one_letter_code
_entity_poly.pdbx_strand_id
1 'polypeptide(L)'
;MKNIAHIVSSLDVGGAEKFVKNISIEQFKNGDRVVIVSFGKPDDDFQAIIQQHGIKVHNLTGGILSRLVQCVSIMLTIKIIHIHSPSVIR
;
A
#
# COMPACT_ATOMS: atom_id res chain seq x y z
N MET A 1 -3.71 15.04 -11.01
CA MET A 1 -3.09 14.55 -9.76
C MET A 1 -4.15 13.94 -8.87
N LYS A 2 -4.22 12.61 -8.86
CA LYS A 2 -5.05 11.81 -7.96
C LYS A 2 -4.30 11.53 -6.66
N ASN A 3 -5.03 11.19 -5.60
CA ASN A 3 -4.44 10.70 -4.35
C ASN A 3 -4.94 9.28 -4.13
N ILE A 4 -4.03 8.31 -4.22
CA ILE A 4 -4.33 6.88 -4.36
C ILE A 4 -3.66 6.09 -3.23
N ALA A 5 -4.44 5.26 -2.55
CA ALA A 5 -3.94 4.21 -1.66
C ALA A 5 -4.11 2.85 -2.32
N HIS A 6 -3.04 2.06 -2.34
CA HIS A 6 -3.11 0.64 -2.60
C HIS A 6 -2.97 -0.12 -1.27
N ILE A 7 -4.00 -0.88 -0.92
CA ILE A 7 -4.02 -1.71 0.29
C ILE A 7 -3.76 -3.16 -0.09
N VAL A 8 -2.73 -3.74 0.53
CA VAL A 8 -2.26 -5.12 0.27
C VAL A 8 -2.06 -5.88 1.57
N SER A 9 -2.29 -7.19 1.53
CA SER A 9 -2.03 -8.06 2.69
C SER A 9 -0.54 -8.22 3.00
N SER A 10 0.32 -8.19 1.97
CA SER A 10 1.78 -8.15 2.09
C SER A 10 2.39 -7.56 0.81
N LEU A 11 3.70 -7.30 0.82
CA LEU A 11 4.50 -6.97 -0.36
C LEU A 11 5.47 -8.09 -0.74
N ASP A 12 5.25 -9.28 -0.20
CA ASP A 12 5.97 -10.50 -0.57
C ASP A 12 5.68 -10.91 -2.02
N VAL A 13 6.54 -11.73 -2.63
CA VAL A 13 6.46 -12.03 -4.07
C VAL A 13 5.20 -12.84 -4.40
N GLY A 14 4.23 -12.15 -4.98
CA GLY A 14 2.99 -12.74 -5.50
C GLY A 14 2.43 -11.98 -6.71
N GLY A 15 1.30 -12.45 -7.24
CA GLY A 15 0.68 -11.91 -8.45
C GLY A 15 0.08 -10.51 -8.26
N ALA A 16 -0.69 -10.34 -7.18
CA ALA A 16 -1.36 -9.07 -6.87
C ALA A 16 -0.33 -8.01 -6.44
N GLU A 17 0.69 -8.43 -5.71
CA GLU A 17 1.77 -7.60 -5.18
C GLU A 17 2.66 -7.08 -6.33
N LYS A 18 2.96 -7.95 -7.31
CA LYS A 18 3.67 -7.55 -8.54
C LYS A 18 2.86 -6.51 -9.34
N PHE A 19 1.54 -6.69 -9.42
CA PHE A 19 0.67 -5.69 -10.05
C PHE A 19 0.70 -4.37 -9.29
N VAL A 20 0.51 -4.40 -7.96
CA VAL A 20 0.53 -3.20 -7.11
C VAL A 20 1.85 -2.45 -7.22
N LYS A 21 2.98 -3.15 -7.20
CA LYS A 21 4.30 -2.55 -7.44
C LYS A 21 4.34 -1.80 -8.78
N ASN A 22 4.00 -2.49 -9.87
CA ASN A 22 4.11 -1.92 -11.21
C ASN A 22 3.15 -0.74 -11.40
N ILE A 23 1.88 -0.88 -11.01
CA ILE A 23 0.90 0.18 -11.20
C ILE A 23 1.21 1.41 -10.34
N SER A 24 1.71 1.21 -9.11
CA SER A 24 2.07 2.33 -8.23
C SER A 24 3.23 3.14 -8.79
N ILE A 25 4.23 2.46 -9.36
CA ILE A 25 5.36 3.12 -10.03
C ILE A 25 4.89 3.92 -11.24
N GLU A 26 4.04 3.33 -12.09
CA GLU A 26 3.55 4.03 -13.29
C GLU A 26 2.63 5.21 -12.94
N GLN A 27 1.76 5.07 -11.95
CA GLN A 27 0.94 6.18 -11.44
C GLN A 27 1.80 7.31 -10.86
N PHE A 28 2.83 6.97 -10.09
CA PHE A 28 3.76 7.96 -9.55
C PHE A 28 4.51 8.71 -10.66
N LYS A 29 5.01 8.01 -11.67
CA LYS A 29 5.63 8.62 -12.87
C LYS A 29 4.67 9.54 -13.63
N ASN A 30 3.39 9.22 -13.65
CA ASN A 30 2.34 10.05 -14.26
C ASN A 30 1.93 11.27 -13.40
N GLY A 31 2.60 11.51 -12.27
CA GLY A 31 2.36 12.66 -11.40
C GLY A 31 1.19 12.49 -10.43
N ASP A 32 0.70 11.27 -10.21
CA ASP A 32 -0.25 10.98 -9.15
C ASP A 32 0.46 10.82 -7.80
N ARG A 33 -0.25 11.14 -6.71
CA ARG A 33 0.20 10.86 -5.35
C ARG A 33 -0.21 9.45 -4.99
N VAL A 34 0.78 8.59 -4.78
CA VAL A 34 0.57 7.17 -4.50
C VAL A 34 1.17 6.82 -3.14
N VAL A 35 0.40 6.11 -2.33
CA VAL A 35 0.89 5.46 -1.12
C VAL A 35 0.45 4.01 -1.10
N ILE A 36 1.23 3.18 -0.42
CA ILE A 36 0.92 1.78 -0.21
C ILE A 36 0.69 1.54 1.28
N VAL A 37 -0.36 0.80 1.61
CA VAL A 37 -0.67 0.34 2.96
C VAL A 37 -0.54 -1.18 2.96
N SER A 38 0.44 -1.69 3.70
CA SER A 38 0.76 -3.11 3.78
C SER A 38 0.43 -3.66 5.16
N PHE A 39 -0.21 -4.83 5.22
CA PHE A 39 -0.33 -5.63 6.45
C PHE A 39 0.85 -6.61 6.63
N GLY A 40 1.79 -6.62 5.67
CA GLY A 40 3.00 -7.43 5.69
C GLY A 40 4.15 -6.75 6.42
N LYS A 41 5.35 -7.31 6.26
CA LYS A 41 6.51 -6.88 7.02
C LYS A 41 7.31 -5.81 6.27
N PRO A 42 8.10 -4.97 6.97
CA PRO A 42 8.92 -3.95 6.33
C PRO A 42 10.02 -4.49 5.40
N ASP A 43 10.41 -5.75 5.58
CA ASP A 43 11.43 -6.48 4.83
C ASP A 43 10.86 -7.32 3.68
N ASP A 44 9.55 -7.19 3.38
CA ASP A 44 8.93 -7.83 2.22
C ASP A 44 9.64 -7.42 0.91
N ASP A 45 9.86 -8.39 0.02
CA ASP A 45 10.74 -8.27 -1.16
C ASP A 45 10.47 -7.04 -2.04
N PHE A 46 9.20 -6.68 -2.29
CA PHE A 46 8.89 -5.53 -3.13
C PHE A 46 8.94 -4.17 -2.40
N GLN A 47 9.01 -4.15 -1.07
CA GLN A 47 8.98 -2.91 -0.30
C GLN A 47 10.19 -2.01 -0.61
N ALA A 48 11.39 -2.58 -0.63
CA ALA A 48 12.61 -1.82 -0.94
C ALA A 48 12.55 -1.19 -2.33
N ILE A 49 12.06 -1.93 -3.33
CA ILE A 49 11.94 -1.45 -4.72
C ILE A 49 10.95 -0.28 -4.81
N ILE A 50 9.81 -0.38 -4.13
CA ILE A 50 8.79 0.67 -4.10
C ILE A 50 9.36 1.93 -3.46
N GLN A 51 10.05 1.80 -2.32
CA GLN A 51 10.62 2.94 -1.61
C GLN A 51 11.76 3.62 -2.38
N GLN A 52 12.56 2.86 -3.14
CA GLN A 52 13.56 3.41 -4.06
C GLN A 52 12.96 4.32 -5.14
N HIS A 53 11.69 4.13 -5.51
CA HIS A 53 10.97 5.01 -6.44
C HIS A 53 10.34 6.23 -5.75
N GLY A 54 10.59 6.44 -4.45
CA GLY A 54 10.04 7.55 -3.67
C GLY A 54 8.59 7.36 -3.22
N ILE A 55 8.02 6.16 -3.41
CA ILE A 55 6.65 5.86 -3.00
C ILE A 55 6.64 5.46 -1.53
N LYS A 56 5.75 6.08 -0.75
CA LYS A 56 5.64 5.82 0.68
C LYS A 56 4.89 4.51 0.94
N VAL A 57 5.48 3.65 1.77
CA VAL A 57 4.86 2.42 2.27
C VAL A 57 4.56 2.57 3.76
N HIS A 58 3.33 2.27 4.15
CA HIS A 58 2.85 2.22 5.52
C HIS A 58 2.63 0.77 5.93
N ASN A 59 3.53 0.20 6.72
CA ASN A 59 3.32 -1.12 7.33
C ASN A 59 2.44 -0.97 8.58
N LEU A 60 1.26 -1.60 8.58
CA LEU A 60 0.35 -1.58 9.71
C LEU A 60 0.83 -2.57 10.78
N THR A 61 1.37 -2.05 11.87
CA THR A 61 1.91 -2.84 12.97
C THR A 61 1.03 -2.78 14.23
N GLY A 62 1.28 -3.68 15.17
CA GLY A 62 0.55 -3.79 16.43
C GLY A 62 -0.69 -4.70 16.37
N GLY A 63 -1.59 -4.55 17.34
CA GLY A 63 -2.84 -5.30 17.44
C GLY A 63 -3.93 -4.81 16.49
N ILE A 64 -5.06 -5.52 16.42
CA ILE A 64 -6.16 -5.23 15.49
C ILE A 64 -6.66 -3.78 15.60
N LEU A 65 -6.83 -3.28 16.84
CA LEU A 65 -7.35 -1.93 17.06
C LEU A 65 -6.36 -0.85 16.59
N SER A 66 -5.06 -1.03 16.83
CA SER A 66 -4.03 -0.09 16.38
C SER A 66 -3.90 -0.09 14.87
N ARG A 67 -4.01 -1.25 14.22
CA ARG A 67 -3.99 -1.37 12.75
C ARG A 67 -5.19 -0.68 12.12
N LEU A 68 -6.38 -0.84 12.71
CA LEU A 68 -7.61 -0.17 12.25
C LEU A 68 -7.48 1.35 12.34
N VAL A 69 -7.03 1.89 13.47
CA VAL A 69 -6.84 3.34 13.64
C VAL A 69 -5.84 3.90 12.63
N GLN A 70 -4.70 3.22 12.45
CA GLN A 70 -3.70 3.61 11.43
C GLN A 70 -4.30 3.58 10.02
N CYS A 71 -5.02 2.52 9.66
CA CYS A 71 -5.67 2.39 8.36
C CYS A 71 -6.68 3.51 8.12
N VAL A 72 -7.60 3.75 9.07
CA VAL A 72 -8.60 4.82 9.00
C VAL A 72 -7.95 6.18 8.86
N SER A 73 -6.89 6.48 9.63
CA SER A 73 -6.19 7.77 9.54
C SER A 73 -5.61 8.04 8.13
N ILE A 74 -5.09 6.99 7.48
CA ILE A 74 -4.56 7.07 6.12
C ILE A 74 -5.71 7.26 5.13
N MET A 75 -6.78 6.45 5.26
CA MET A 75 -7.94 6.48 4.37
C MET A 75 -8.65 7.84 4.37
N LEU A 76 -8.74 8.52 5.53
CA LEU A 76 -9.39 9.84 5.64
C LEU A 76 -8.69 10.93 4.82
N THR A 77 -7.43 10.73 4.43
CA THR A 77 -6.66 11.70 3.63
C THR A 77 -6.67 11.40 2.13
N ILE A 78 -7.19 10.25 1.72
CA ILE A 78 -7.02 9.68 0.38
C ILE A 78 -8.36 9.58 -0.34
N LYS A 79 -8.37 9.96 -1.63
CA LYS A 79 -9.59 10.05 -2.43
C LYS A 79 -9.94 8.74 -3.14
N ILE A 80 -8.93 7.93 -3.47
CA ILE A 80 -9.09 6.68 -4.22
C ILE A 80 -8.40 5.57 -3.46
N ILE A 81 -9.15 4.52 -3.13
CA ILE A 81 -8.66 3.39 -2.35
C ILE A 81 -8.85 2.14 -3.19
N HIS A 82 -7.76 1.44 -3.47
CA HIS A 82 -7.78 0.14 -4.14
C HIS A 82 -7.37 -0.94 -3.15
N ILE A 83 -8.18 -1.99 -3.04
CA ILE A 83 -7.92 -3.13 -2.14
C ILE A 83 -7.61 -4.35 -3.00
N HIS A 84 -6.44 -4.95 -2.78
CA HIS A 84 -5.90 -6.03 -3.63
C HIS A 84 -5.83 -7.39 -2.91
N SER A 85 -6.47 -7.53 -1.74
CA SER A 85 -6.56 -8.83 -1.04
C SER A 85 -7.89 -8.98 -0.28
N PRO A 86 -8.63 -10.09 -0.44
CA PRO A 86 -9.89 -10.35 0.29
C PRO A 86 -9.69 -10.48 1.81
N SER A 87 -8.51 -10.93 2.24
CA SER A 87 -8.09 -11.03 3.64
C SER A 87 -8.04 -9.68 4.37
N VAL A 88 -8.09 -8.56 3.64
CA VAL A 88 -8.13 -7.20 4.21
C VAL A 88 -9.57 -6.80 4.58
N ILE A 89 -10.60 -7.44 4.02
CA ILE A 89 -12.03 -7.10 4.20
C ILE A 89 -12.76 -8.14 5.08
N ARG A 90 -12.06 -9.17 5.59
CA ARG A 90 -12.68 -10.25 6.36
C ARG A 90 -12.80 -9.95 7.84
#